data_AF-A0A3C1XES8-F1
#
_entry.id   AF-A0A3C1XES8-F1
#
_cell.length_a   1.000
_cell.length_b   1.000
_cell.length_c   1.000
_cell.angle_alpha   90.00
_cell.angle_beta   90.00
_cell.angle_gamma   90.00
#
_symmetry.space_group_name_H-M   'P 1'
#
loop_
_entity.id
_entity.type
_entity.pdbx_description
1 polymer ?
#
loop_
_entity_poly.entity_id
_entity_poly.type
_entity_poly.pdbx_seq_one_letter_code
_entity_poly.pdbx_strand_id
1 'polypeptide(L)' 'MSQESIYQHFHPDEKQFIDRVLDWIDRAENNYSVVTTYFLNPREVKILESLANKRELQIFST' A
#
# COMPACT_ATOMS: atom_id res chain seq x y z
N MET A 1 9.54 -2.73 -14.68
CA MET A 1 9.17 -1.29 -14.69
C MET A 1 9.58 -0.72 -13.36
N SER A 2 10.44 0.31 -13.37
CA SER A 2 11.30 0.74 -12.26
C SER A 2 10.50 1.26 -11.05
N GLN A 3 10.79 0.75 -9.85
CA GLN A 3 10.16 1.12 -8.57
C GLN A 3 10.26 2.63 -8.24
N GLU A 4 11.15 3.37 -8.92
CA GLU A 4 11.39 4.80 -8.71
C GLU A 4 10.20 5.70 -9.09
N SER A 5 9.37 5.32 -10.06
CA SER A 5 8.21 6.14 -10.47
C SER A 5 7.08 6.15 -9.44
N ILE A 6 7.04 5.17 -8.53
CA ILE A 6 6.04 5.12 -7.46
C ILE A 6 6.32 6.27 -6.49
N TYR A 7 7.56 6.42 -6.03
CA TYR A 7 7.95 7.44 -5.04
C TYR A 7 7.86 8.88 -5.57
N GLN A 8 7.96 9.10 -6.89
CA GLN A 8 7.90 10.44 -7.48
C GLN A 8 6.56 11.17 -7.27
N HIS A 9 5.48 10.44 -6.95
CA HIS A 9 4.14 11.00 -6.75
C HIS A 9 3.81 11.28 -5.27
N PHE A 10 4.75 11.03 -4.34
CA PHE A 10 4.49 11.08 -2.91
C PHE A 10 5.48 11.99 -2.18
N HIS A 11 5.01 12.62 -1.11
CA HIS A 11 5.85 13.47 -0.26
C HIS A 11 6.89 12.61 0.47
N PRO A 12 8.10 13.12 0.78
CA PRO A 12 9.10 12.38 1.54
C PRO A 12 8.58 11.85 2.88
N ASP A 13 7.65 12.55 3.53
CA ASP A 13 7.00 12.11 4.78
C ASP A 13 6.15 10.83 4.58
N GLU A 14 5.69 10.59 3.36
CA GLU A 14 4.83 9.44 3.02
C GLU A 14 5.65 8.19 2.66
N LYS A 15 6.98 8.31 2.50
CA LYS A 15 7.85 7.16 2.18
C LYS A 15 7.74 6.04 3.22
N GLN A 16 7.79 6.38 4.50
CA GLN A 16 7.65 5.38 5.57
C GLN A 16 6.29 4.68 5.55
N PHE A 17 5.24 5.36 5.09
CA PHE A 17 3.93 4.75 4.93
C PHE A 17 3.92 3.80 3.73
N ILE A 18 4.49 4.22 2.59
CA ILE A 18 4.60 3.39 1.39
C ILE A 18 5.37 2.10 1.67
N ASP A 19 6.50 2.18 2.38
CA ASP A 19 7.29 1.00 2.76
C ASP A 19 6.46 0.01 3.58
N ARG A 20 5.66 0.51 4.54
CA ARG A 20 4.73 -0.33 5.32
C ARG A 20 3.65 -0.97 4.45
N VAL A 21 3.08 -0.22 3.52
CA VAL A 21 2.07 -0.74 2.59
C VAL A 21 2.66 -1.83 1.71
N LEU A 22 3.88 -1.65 1.20
CA LEU A 22 4.55 -2.66 0.38
C LEU A 22 4.82 -3.94 1.17
N ASP A 23 5.21 -3.84 2.44
CA ASP A 23 5.34 -4.99 3.34
C ASP A 23 3.99 -5.71 3.57
N TRP A 24 2.89 -4.97 3.76
CA TRP A 24 1.57 -5.59 3.89
C TRP A 24 1.12 -6.32 2.63
N ILE A 25 1.34 -5.70 1.47
CA ILE A 25 1.07 -6.29 0.16
C ILE A 25 1.87 -7.57 -0.01
N ASP A 26 3.17 -7.53 0.26
CA ASP A 26 4.05 -8.70 0.15
C ASP A 26 3.63 -9.83 1.09
N ARG A 27 3.24 -9.51 2.33
CA ARG A 27 2.69 -10.51 3.28
C ARG A 27 1.38 -11.10 2.79
N ALA A 28 0.48 -10.30 2.24
CA ALA A 28 -0.80 -10.77 1.71
C ALA A 28 -0.58 -11.69 0.50
N GLU A 29 0.36 -11.34 -0.40
CA GLU A 29 0.74 -12.14 -1.57
C GLU A 29 1.43 -13.45 -1.16
N ASN A 30 2.42 -13.40 -0.27
CA ASN A 30 3.22 -14.56 0.11
C ASN A 30 2.47 -15.54 1.02
N ASN A 31 1.65 -15.03 1.94
CA ASN A 31 0.94 -15.88 2.91
C ASN A 31 -0.51 -16.17 2.50
N TYR A 32 -0.98 -15.67 1.35
CA TYR A 32 -2.37 -15.78 0.89
C TYR A 32 -3.39 -15.48 2.02
N SER A 33 -3.08 -14.46 2.82
CA SER A 33 -3.78 -14.15 4.06
C SER A 33 -4.23 -12.70 4.07
N VAL A 34 -5.32 -12.41 4.77
CA VAL A 34 -5.81 -11.04 4.96
C VAL A 34 -4.91 -10.31 5.95
N VAL A 35 -4.47 -9.10 5.59
CA VAL A 35 -3.69 -8.21 6.47
C VAL A 35 -4.60 -7.11 6.99
N THR A 36 -4.70 -6.98 8.32
CA THR A 36 -5.44 -5.89 8.96
C THR A 36 -4.49 -4.71 9.22
N THR A 37 -4.88 -3.54 8.74
CA THR A 37 -4.15 -2.28 8.97
C THR A 37 -4.71 -1.54 10.17
N TYR A 38 -3.93 -0.60 10.71
CA TYR A 38 -4.46 0.38 11.68
C TYR A 38 -5.37 1.39 10.98
N PHE A 39 -6.07 2.23 11.75
CA PHE A 39 -6.90 3.29 11.19
C PHE A 39 -6.08 4.23 10.30
N LEU A 40 -6.36 4.20 9.00
CA LEU A 40 -5.67 5.02 8.00
C LEU A 40 -6.42 6.33 7.79
N ASN A 41 -5.66 7.39 7.57
CA ASN A 41 -6.21 8.66 7.14
C ASN A 41 -6.69 8.59 5.67
N PRO A 42 -7.60 9.47 5.21
CA PRO A 42 -8.07 9.47 3.83
C PRO A 42 -6.95 9.55 2.78
N ARG A 43 -5.83 10.22 3.11
CA ARG A 43 -4.64 10.28 2.26
C ARG A 43 -3.92 8.93 2.16
N GLU A 44 -3.73 8.26 3.30
CA GLU A 44 -3.09 6.95 3.41
C GLU A 44 -3.91 5.87 2.69
N VAL A 45 -5.24 5.93 2.79
CA VAL A 45 -6.15 5.02 2.05
C VAL A 45 -5.93 5.14 0.54
N LYS A 46 -5.87 6.36 -0.01
CA LYS A 46 -5.62 6.56 -1.46
C LYS A 46 -4.28 5.98 -1.92
N ILE A 47 -3.25 6.08 -1.07
CA ILE A 47 -1.92 5.51 -1.35
C ILE A 47 -2.04 3.98 -1.39
N LEU A 48 -2.65 3.39 -0.36
CA LEU A 48 -2.88 1.95 -0.27
C LEU A 48 -3.68 1.44 -1.47
N GLU A 49 -4.79 2.08 -1.82
CA GLU A 49 -5.61 1.74 -2.99
C GLU A 49 -4.81 1.79 -4.29
N SER A 50 -4.02 2.85 -4.49
CA SER A 50 -3.18 2.98 -5.69
C SER A 50 -2.16 1.84 -5.82
N LEU A 51 -1.56 1.43 -4.69
CA LEU A 51 -0.55 0.37 -4.65
C LEU A 51 -1.16 -1.03 -4.76
N ALA A 52 -2.27 -1.28 -4.06
CA ALA A 52 -2.98 -2.56 -4.10
C ALA A 52 -3.60 -2.82 -5.48
N ASN A 53 -4.19 -1.80 -6.12
CA ASN A 53 -4.75 -1.93 -7.47
C ASN A 53 -3.67 -2.30 -8.51
N LYS A 54 -2.45 -1.81 -8.35
CA LYS A 54 -1.32 -2.19 -9.22
C LYS A 54 -0.91 -3.66 -9.07
N ARG A 55 -1.25 -4.28 -7.94
CA ARG A 55 -1.00 -5.69 -7.64
C ARG A 55 -2.27 -6.55 -7.66
N GLU A 56 -3.38 -5.99 -8.16
CA GLU A 56 -4.67 -6.68 -8.27
C GLU A 56 -5.19 -7.23 -6.93
N LEU A 57 -4.80 -6.61 -5.80
CA LEU A 57 -5.23 -7.00 -4.47
C LEU A 57 -6.58 -6.37 -4.12
N GLN A 58 -7.44 -7.15 -3.48
CA GLN A 58 -8.72 -6.68 -2.98
C GLN A 58 -8.57 -5.97 -1.64
N ILE A 59 -9.12 -4.77 -1.54
CA ILE A 59 -9.21 -4.00 -0.30
C ILE A 59 -10.62 -4.12 0.26
N PHE A 60 -10.70 -4.34 1.57
CA PHE A 60 -11.95 -4.30 2.31
C PHE A 60 -11.92 -3.11 3.25
N SER A 61 -12.90 -2.22 3.13
CA SER A 61 -13.14 -1.13 4.09
C SER A 61 -14.53 -1.32 4.68
N THR A 62 -14.62 -1.22 6.01
CA THR A 62 -15.86 -1.22 6.79
C THR A 62 -16.10 0.17 7.36
#